data_AF-K6ZVR2-F1
#
_entry.id   AF-K6ZVR2-F1
#
_cell.length_a   1.000
_cell.length_b   1.000
_cell.length_c   1.000
_cell.angle_alpha   90.00
_cell.angle_beta   90.00
_cell.angle_gamma   90.00
#
_symmetry.space_group_name_H-M   'P 1'
#
loop_
_entity.id
_entity.type
_entity.pdbx_description
1 polymer ?
#
loop_
_entity_poly.entity_id
_entity_poly.type
_entity_poly.pdbx_seq_one_letter_code
_entity_poly.pdbx_strand_id
1 'polypeptide(L)' 'MTFKEFGFEVGKLGASWKLLTSSDMSVVSVEDSFYIVSANNTETESTIYFQIANNGQVMDVTHKNNF' A
#
# COMPACT_ATOMS: atom_id res chain seq x y z
N MET A 1 15.67 -14.32 -4.76
CA MET A 1 14.51 -13.86 -5.55
C MET A 1 14.31 -12.41 -5.18
N THR A 2 14.60 -11.52 -6.13
CA THR A 2 14.75 -10.08 -5.85
C THR A 2 13.45 -9.39 -6.26
N PHE A 3 13.06 -8.38 -5.48
CA PHE A 3 11.90 -7.46 -5.58
C PHE A 3 11.62 -6.79 -6.96
N LYS A 4 12.20 -7.30 -8.04
CA LYS A 4 12.17 -6.76 -9.41
C LYS A 4 10.97 -7.24 -10.24
N GLU A 5 10.23 -8.25 -9.80
CA GLU A 5 9.16 -8.87 -10.59
C GLU A 5 7.84 -8.10 -10.61
N PHE A 6 7.67 -7.07 -9.77
CA PHE A 6 6.45 -6.25 -9.75
C PHE A 6 6.60 -4.86 -10.40
N GLY A 7 7.74 -4.56 -11.05
CA GLY A 7 7.90 -3.30 -11.80
C GLY A 7 8.06 -2.03 -10.95
N PHE A 8 8.10 -2.14 -9.62
CA PHE A 8 8.32 -1.01 -8.72
C PHE A 8 9.84 -0.83 -8.42
N GLU A 9 10.43 0.35 -8.68
CA GLU A 9 11.80 0.73 -8.26
C GLU A 9 11.61 1.20 -6.83
N VAL A 10 12.70 1.16 -6.08
CA VAL A 10 12.83 1.85 -4.81
C VAL A 10 12.34 3.32 -4.96
N GLY A 11 11.18 3.63 -4.36
CA GLY A 11 10.50 4.94 -4.42
C GLY A 11 9.22 5.04 -5.28
N LYS A 12 8.73 3.94 -5.87
CA LYS A 12 7.71 3.94 -6.93
C LYS A 12 6.25 3.75 -6.50
N LEU A 13 5.62 4.82 -6.06
CA LEU A 13 4.23 5.04 -6.47
C LEU A 13 4.22 6.14 -7.53
N GLY A 14 3.49 5.92 -8.62
CA GLY A 14 3.36 6.90 -9.71
C GLY A 14 2.80 8.23 -9.19
N ALA A 15 2.96 9.32 -9.95
CA ALA A 15 2.52 10.65 -9.51
C ALA A 15 1.04 10.71 -9.10
N SER A 16 0.18 9.90 -9.72
CA SER A 16 -1.25 9.75 -9.38
C SER A 16 -1.48 9.32 -7.91
N TRP A 17 -0.56 8.57 -7.33
CA TRP A 17 -0.65 8.14 -5.94
C TRP A 17 -0.24 9.22 -4.95
N LYS A 18 0.51 10.25 -5.38
CA LYS A 18 0.85 11.41 -4.54
C LYS A 18 -0.34 12.33 -4.30
N LEU A 19 -1.38 12.21 -5.12
CA LEU A 19 -2.62 12.99 -5.03
C LEU A 19 -3.63 12.37 -4.09
N LEU A 20 -3.38 11.14 -3.61
CA LEU A 20 -4.25 10.48 -2.65
C LEU A 20 -4.22 11.20 -1.31
N THR A 21 -5.41 11.38 -0.77
CA THR A 21 -5.64 11.96 0.53
C THR A 21 -6.00 10.88 1.54
N SER A 22 -6.05 11.22 2.82
CA SER A 22 -6.43 10.28 3.87
C SER A 22 -7.84 9.70 3.68
N SER A 23 -8.73 10.37 2.95
CA SER A 23 -10.07 9.85 2.62
C SER A 23 -10.04 8.74 1.56
N ASP A 24 -8.97 8.66 0.77
CA ASP A 24 -8.77 7.60 -0.23
C ASP A 24 -8.12 6.35 0.39
N MET A 25 -7.80 6.42 1.68
CA MET A 25 -7.16 5.37 2.45
C MET A 25 -8.10 4.84 3.53
N SER A 26 -8.04 3.54 3.79
CA SER A 26 -8.84 2.91 4.84
C SER A 26 -8.05 1.82 5.54
N VAL A 27 -8.21 1.71 6.86
CA VAL A 27 -7.65 0.59 7.62
C VAL A 27 -8.57 -0.61 7.41
N VAL A 28 -8.06 -1.63 6.73
CA VAL A 28 -8.79 -2.85 6.38
C VAL A 28 -8.68 -3.88 7.50
N SER A 29 -7.51 -3.99 8.14
CA SER A 29 -7.31 -4.85 9.30
C SER A 29 -6.34 -4.24 10.30
N VAL A 30 -6.52 -4.61 11.56
CA VAL A 30 -5.64 -4.29 12.68
C VAL A 30 -5.23 -5.61 13.31
N GLU A 31 -3.96 -5.97 13.14
CA GLU A 31 -3.36 -7.16 13.75
C GLU A 31 -2.49 -6.74 14.94
N ASP A 32 -2.12 -7.69 15.81
CA ASP A 32 -1.29 -7.41 17.00
C ASP A 32 0.06 -6.75 16.66
N SER A 33 0.62 -7.06 15.48
CA SER A 33 1.97 -6.62 15.08
C SER A 33 2.00 -5.65 13.90
N PHE A 34 0.89 -5.50 13.17
CA PHE A 34 0.81 -4.65 11.98
C PHE A 34 -0.63 -4.24 11.64
N TYR A 35 -0.74 -3.24 10.79
CA TYR A 35 -1.97 -2.75 10.20
C TYR A 35 -1.97 -3.06 8.71
N ILE A 36 -3.16 -3.37 8.19
CA ILE A 36 -3.38 -3.43 6.74
C ILE A 36 -4.17 -2.18 6.35
N VAL A 37 -3.58 -1.34 5.52
CA VAL A 37 -4.22 -0.12 5.00
C VAL A 37 -4.44 -0.30 3.51
N SER A 38 -5.65 -0.09 3.00
CA SER A 38 -5.89 0.03 1.56
C SER A 38 -5.77 1.49 1.13
N ALA A 39 -5.28 1.72 -0.08
CA ALA A 39 -5.45 2.99 -0.77
C ALA A 39 -6.08 2.73 -2.14
N ASN A 40 -7.17 3.44 -2.40
CA ASN A 40 -7.84 3.42 -3.68
C ASN A 40 -7.38 4.60 -4.53
N ASN A 41 -6.88 4.31 -5.73
CA ASN A 41 -6.54 5.32 -6.71
C ASN A 41 -7.65 5.39 -7.75
N THR A 42 -8.48 6.42 -7.65
CA THR A 42 -9.62 6.66 -8.54
C THR A 42 -9.21 7.02 -9.96
N GLU A 43 -7.99 7.56 -10.18
CA GLU A 43 -7.51 7.89 -11.53
C GLU A 43 -7.12 6.65 -12.33
N THR A 44 -6.60 5.63 -11.65
CA THR A 44 -6.12 4.38 -12.26
C THR A 44 -7.05 3.20 -12.02
N GLU A 45 -8.16 3.42 -11.31
CA GLU A 45 -9.09 2.40 -10.82
C GLU A 45 -8.37 1.24 -10.12
N SER A 46 -7.27 1.55 -9.41
CA SER A 46 -6.39 0.56 -8.80
C SER A 46 -6.41 0.67 -7.29
N THR A 47 -6.46 -0.47 -6.60
CA THR A 47 -6.32 -0.53 -5.15
C THR A 47 -5.03 -1.24 -4.81
N ILE A 48 -4.28 -0.68 -3.86
CA ILE A 48 -3.13 -1.33 -3.23
C ILE A 48 -3.36 -1.42 -1.73
N TYR A 49 -2.66 -2.36 -1.13
CA TYR A 49 -2.69 -2.64 0.29
C TYR A 49 -1.28 -2.51 0.84
N PHE A 50 -1.17 -1.83 1.97
CA PHE A 50 0.06 -1.60 2.71
C PHE A 50 0.00 -2.42 3.99
N GLN A 51 1.05 -3.19 4.24
CA GLN A 51 1.30 -3.74 5.55
C GLN A 51 2.19 -2.75 6.31
N ILE A 52 1.71 -2.24 7.44
CA ILE A 52 2.38 -1.20 8.21
C ILE A 52 2.62 -1.71 9.63
N ALA A 53 3.87 -1.80 10.07
CA ALA A 53 4.21 -2.16 11.43
C ALA A 53 3.69 -1.12 12.45
N ASN A 54 3.60 -1.52 13.72
CA ASN A 54 3.11 -0.65 14.79
C ASN A 54 3.92 0.63 15.01
N ASN A 55 5.16 0.67 14.54
CA ASN A 55 6.03 1.86 14.57
C ASN A 55 5.80 2.80 13.36
N GLY A 56 4.83 2.52 12.49
CA GLY A 56 4.54 3.30 11.28
C GLY A 56 5.42 2.94 10.08
N GLN A 57 6.30 1.93 10.19
CA GLN A 57 7.11 1.47 9.07
C GLN A 57 6.26 0.67 8.08
N VAL A 58 6.26 1.07 6.80
CA VAL A 58 5.69 0.25 5.73
C VAL A 58 6.59 -0.97 5.52
N MET A 59 6.04 -2.16 5.74
CA MET A 59 6.74 -3.44 5.58
C MET A 59 6.59 -3.99 4.17
N ASP A 60 5.40 -3.91 3.59
CA ASP A 60 5.10 -4.49 2.28
C ASP A 60 3.94 -3.75 1.58
N VAL A 61 3.86 -3.87 0.25
CA VAL A 61 2.84 -3.24 -0.60
C VAL A 61 2.46 -4.19 -1.73
N THR A 62 1.16 -4.49 -1.87
CA THR A 62 0.64 -5.38 -2.92
C THR A 62 -0.72 -4.95 -3.44
N HIS A 63 -1.07 -5.37 -4.65
CA HIS A 63 -2.40 -5.17 -5.25
C HIS A 63 -3.46 -6.14 -4.71
N LYS A 64 -3.08 -7.11 -3.88
CA LYS A 64 -3.98 -8.11 -3.30
C LYS A 64 -3.86 -8.11 -1.79
N ASN A 65 -4.99 -8.12 -1.09
CA ASN A 65 -5.02 -8.27 0.37
C ASN A 65 -4.83 -9.74 0.77
N ASN A 66 -3.58 -10.22 0.74
CA ASN A 66 -3.21 -11.58 1.14
C ASN A 66 -1.94 -11.57 2.00
N PHE A 67 -2.00 -10.77 3.07
CA PHE A 67 -0.96 -10.64 4.09
C PHE A 67 -1.16 -11.65 5.23
#